data_AF-A0A318HI50-F1
#
_entry.id   AF-A0A318HI50-F1
#
_cell.length_a   1.000
_cell.length_b   1.000
_cell.length_c   1.000
_cell.angle_alpha   90.00
_cell.angle_beta   90.00
_cell.angle_gamma   90.00
#
_symmetry.space_group_name_H-M   'P 1'
#
loop_
_entity.id
_entity.type
_entity.pdbx_description
1 polymer ?
#
loop_
_entity_poly.entity_id
_entity_poly.type
_entity_poly.pdbx_seq_one_letter_code
_entity_poly.pdbx_strand_id
1 'polypeptide(L)'
;MTFDKSVVVPLDPDATFDLVTQPDRLRRWLTVAARVDLRAGGGYQWTVTPGHHAAGTIVDVDPGKRVVYTFGWEEDADLPPGASTVTVTLTPVDAGTEVRLVHDGLTDEQAAQHAVGWNHFMDRLVAAGRDGDAGPDEWAAAPDPLDELLCAEATLAVLQGVLRGLDSSDLARQTPCSEYTVAQLADHLLTGMTRIGAAAGAQMPQRDLDTPLETQVADSADAALEAWRRKGLEGTVELASTQLPATAAVGILSLEFLVHAWDFAMATDRHVVVSEPVCSYVQDLAGKIVTPQLRAGRFAEPVATAADVDALGRLIAFTGRQPAVVQTSAN
;
A
#
# COMPACT_ATOMS: atom_id res chain seq x y z
N MET A 1 4.21 -20.60 23.03
CA MET A 1 3.29 -19.69 23.73
C MET A 1 2.28 -19.15 22.74
N THR A 2 1.19 -18.60 23.26
CA THR A 2 0.00 -18.29 22.47
C THR A 2 -0.49 -16.88 22.81
N PHE A 3 -0.78 -16.09 21.78
CA PHE A 3 -1.61 -14.90 21.91
C PHE A 3 -3.06 -15.25 21.57
N ASP A 4 -4.03 -14.74 22.32
CA ASP A 4 -5.47 -14.98 22.12
C ASP A 4 -6.25 -13.68 22.39
N LYS A 5 -6.98 -13.19 21.38
CA LYS A 5 -7.84 -12.01 21.48
C LYS A 5 -9.15 -12.26 20.74
N SER A 6 -10.25 -11.74 21.29
CA SER A 6 -11.55 -11.72 20.64
C SER A 6 -12.11 -10.31 20.55
N VAL A 7 -12.76 -9.97 19.44
CA VAL A 7 -13.51 -8.72 19.25
C VAL A 7 -14.84 -9.04 18.54
N VAL A 8 -15.80 -8.12 18.61
CA VAL A 8 -17.05 -8.22 17.83
C VAL A 8 -17.01 -7.25 16.68
N VAL A 9 -17.17 -7.77 15.46
CA VAL A 9 -17.26 -7.01 14.22
C VAL A 9 -18.75 -6.88 13.85
N PRO A 10 -19.27 -5.69 13.55
CA PRO A 10 -20.70 -5.46 13.30
C PRO A 10 -21.12 -5.87 11.88
N LEU A 11 -20.70 -7.06 11.44
CA LEU A 11 -21.01 -7.69 10.17
C LEU A 11 -21.47 -9.13 10.41
N ASP A 12 -22.20 -9.70 9.45
CA ASP A 12 -22.50 -11.14 9.47
C ASP A 12 -21.23 -11.99 9.22
N PRO A 13 -21.27 -13.32 9.48
CA PRO A 13 -20.08 -14.15 9.37
C PRO A 13 -19.47 -14.23 7.97
N ASP A 14 -20.28 -14.17 6.91
CA ASP A 14 -19.77 -14.27 5.53
C ASP A 14 -19.03 -12.97 5.16
N ALA A 15 -19.64 -11.81 5.45
CA ALA A 15 -18.99 -10.51 5.24
C ALA A 15 -17.73 -10.34 6.13
N THR A 16 -17.76 -10.85 7.36
CA THR A 16 -16.60 -10.86 8.25
C THR A 16 -15.50 -11.79 7.73
N PHE A 17 -15.87 -12.94 7.17
CA PHE A 17 -14.93 -13.88 6.55
C PHE A 17 -14.24 -13.26 5.35
N ASP A 18 -14.99 -12.56 4.49
CA ASP A 18 -14.38 -11.80 3.39
C ASP A 18 -13.44 -10.71 3.92
N LEU A 19 -13.83 -10.02 5.00
CA LEU A 19 -13.02 -8.96 5.61
C LEU A 19 -11.64 -9.43 6.11
N VAL A 20 -11.54 -10.68 6.54
CA VAL A 20 -10.30 -11.28 7.07
C VAL A 20 -9.56 -12.18 6.08
N THR A 21 -10.06 -12.37 4.85
CA THR A 21 -9.45 -13.29 3.87
C THR A 21 -9.23 -12.69 2.48
N GLN A 22 -10.09 -11.78 2.02
CA GLN A 22 -9.99 -11.23 0.68
C GLN A 22 -8.96 -10.10 0.60
N PRO A 23 -8.06 -10.08 -0.40
CA PRO A 23 -7.01 -9.07 -0.50
C PRO A 23 -7.49 -7.62 -0.48
N ASP A 24 -8.57 -7.29 -1.19
CA ASP A 24 -9.16 -5.95 -1.22
C ASP A 24 -9.69 -5.53 0.15
N ARG A 25 -10.22 -6.50 0.91
CA ARG A 25 -10.78 -6.28 2.24
C ARG A 25 -9.71 -6.20 3.32
N LEU A 26 -8.67 -7.02 3.25
CA LEU A 26 -7.52 -6.95 4.16
C LEU A 26 -6.86 -5.56 4.12
N ARG A 27 -6.81 -4.92 2.95
CA ARG A 27 -6.31 -3.54 2.80
C ARG A 27 -7.13 -2.48 3.53
N ARG A 28 -8.35 -2.79 3.97
CA ARG A 28 -9.19 -1.86 4.74
C ARG A 28 -8.70 -1.67 6.17
N TRP A 29 -7.90 -2.62 6.71
CA TRP A 29 -7.55 -2.62 8.13
C TRP A 29 -6.15 -3.13 8.47
N LEU A 30 -5.62 -4.11 7.72
CA LEU A 30 -4.39 -4.84 8.07
C LEU A 30 -3.19 -4.52 7.19
N THR A 31 -3.38 -4.36 5.88
CA THR A 31 -2.26 -4.39 4.93
C THR A 31 -2.20 -3.17 4.01
N VAL A 32 -0.99 -2.87 3.54
CA VAL A 32 -0.76 -2.04 2.35
C VAL A 32 -1.00 -2.87 1.10
N ALA A 33 -0.38 -4.04 1.01
CA ALA A 33 -0.53 -4.96 -0.11
C ALA A 33 -0.82 -6.38 0.39
N ALA A 34 -1.61 -7.13 -0.36
CA ALA A 34 -1.94 -8.50 -0.02
C ALA A 34 -2.16 -9.35 -1.28
N ARG A 35 -1.63 -10.56 -1.26
CA ARG A 35 -1.97 -11.64 -2.19
C ARG A 35 -2.31 -12.89 -1.38
N VAL A 36 -3.39 -13.56 -1.76
CA VAL A 36 -3.91 -14.72 -1.03
C VAL A 36 -4.44 -15.73 -2.04
N ASP A 37 -3.86 -16.93 -2.07
CA ASP A 37 -4.47 -18.11 -2.71
C ASP A 37 -5.32 -18.83 -1.65
N LEU A 38 -6.59 -18.42 -1.52
CA LEU A 38 -7.49 -18.84 -0.43
C LEU A 38 -8.00 -20.28 -0.63
N ARG A 39 -7.12 -21.25 -0.41
CA ARG A 39 -7.42 -22.69 -0.38
C ARG A 39 -6.38 -23.39 0.47
N ALA A 40 -6.72 -24.55 1.03
CA ALA A 40 -5.72 -25.36 1.74
C ALA A 40 -4.49 -25.65 0.85
N GLY A 41 -3.30 -25.36 1.38
CA GLY A 41 -2.02 -25.43 0.66
C GLY A 41 -1.73 -24.24 -0.26
N GLY A 42 -2.59 -23.24 -0.35
CA GLY A 42 -2.36 -22.00 -1.07
C GLY A 42 -1.44 -21.05 -0.28
N GLY A 43 -0.58 -20.32 -0.98
CA GLY A 43 0.33 -19.35 -0.37
C GLY A 43 -0.34 -17.99 -0.16
N TYR A 44 0.19 -17.19 0.77
CA TYR A 44 -0.11 -15.78 0.88
C TYR A 44 1.15 -14.96 1.15
N GLN A 45 1.11 -13.69 0.78
CA GLN A 45 2.12 -12.71 1.13
C GLN A 45 1.44 -11.35 1.36
N TRP A 46 1.85 -10.67 2.42
CA TRP A 46 1.34 -9.39 2.85
C TRP A 46 2.48 -8.41 3.08
N THR A 47 2.27 -7.16 2.65
CA THR A 47 2.98 -6.01 3.22
C THR A 47 2.05 -5.43 4.28
N VAL A 48 2.34 -5.70 5.56
CA VAL A 48 1.48 -5.26 6.67
C VAL A 48 1.65 -3.75 6.86
N THR A 49 2.90 -3.32 7.03
CA THR A 49 3.35 -1.93 6.97
C THR A 49 4.65 -1.90 6.16
N PRO A 50 5.11 -0.74 5.67
CA PRO A 50 6.34 -0.67 4.87
C PRO A 50 7.53 -1.31 5.60
N GLY A 51 8.22 -2.24 4.93
CA GLY A 51 9.33 -3.00 5.51
C GLY A 51 8.95 -4.17 6.42
N HIS A 52 7.66 -4.48 6.58
CA HIS A 52 7.17 -5.60 7.40
C HIS A 52 6.34 -6.57 6.55
N HIS A 53 7.02 -7.58 6.01
CA HIS A 53 6.45 -8.51 5.05
C HIS A 53 6.13 -9.85 5.71
N ALA A 54 4.85 -10.18 5.81
CA ALA A 54 4.41 -11.46 6.35
C ALA A 54 4.11 -12.43 5.21
N ALA A 55 4.51 -13.69 5.37
CA ALA A 55 4.21 -14.74 4.40
C ALA A 55 3.91 -16.08 5.07
N GLY A 56 3.21 -16.94 4.35
CA GLY A 56 2.87 -18.27 4.83
C GLY A 56 1.96 -19.04 3.89
N THR A 57 1.35 -20.10 4.44
CA THR A 57 0.48 -21.02 3.71
C THR A 57 -0.85 -21.15 4.44
N ILE A 58 -1.95 -21.09 3.69
CA ILE A 58 -3.29 -21.42 4.19
C ILE A 58 -3.32 -22.92 4.52
N VAL A 59 -3.54 -23.23 5.79
CA VAL A 59 -3.58 -24.61 6.31
C VAL A 59 -4.98 -25.19 6.16
N ASP A 60 -6.00 -24.43 6.55
CA ASP A 60 -7.39 -24.86 6.53
C ASP A 60 -8.33 -23.66 6.30
N VAL A 61 -9.45 -23.92 5.63
CA VAL A 61 -10.43 -22.90 5.29
C VAL A 61 -11.85 -23.48 5.36
N ASP A 62 -12.68 -22.91 6.22
CA ASP A 62 -14.13 -23.14 6.31
C ASP A 62 -14.84 -21.79 6.13
N PRO A 63 -15.35 -21.49 4.91
CA PRO A 63 -15.98 -20.21 4.61
C PRO A 63 -17.06 -19.82 5.62
N GLY A 64 -17.03 -18.55 6.05
CA GLY A 64 -17.95 -18.01 7.06
C GLY A 64 -17.67 -18.46 8.50
N LYS A 65 -16.67 -19.32 8.74
CA LYS A 65 -16.43 -19.91 10.07
C LYS A 65 -14.99 -19.86 10.55
N ARG A 66 -14.01 -20.20 9.70
CA ARG A 66 -12.62 -20.36 10.14
C ARG A 66 -11.62 -20.25 9.01
N VAL A 67 -10.49 -19.60 9.28
CA VAL A 67 -9.29 -19.71 8.45
C VAL A 67 -8.08 -19.97 9.35
N VAL A 68 -7.20 -20.87 8.92
CA VAL A 68 -5.94 -21.19 9.60
C VAL A 68 -4.82 -21.00 8.59
N TYR A 69 -3.77 -20.29 8.99
CA TYR A 69 -2.60 -20.08 8.14
C TYR A 69 -1.32 -20.07 8.97
N THR A 70 -0.24 -20.54 8.38
CA THR A 70 1.09 -20.38 8.98
C THR A 70 1.54 -18.93 8.86
N PHE A 71 2.39 -18.46 9.76
CA PHE A 71 2.82 -17.06 9.80
C PHE A 71 4.34 -16.97 10.02
N GLY A 72 4.91 -15.84 9.61
CA GLY A 72 6.28 -15.42 9.88
C GLY A 72 6.65 -14.19 9.04
N TRP A 73 7.75 -13.54 9.39
CA TRP A 73 8.25 -12.33 8.73
C TRP A 73 9.40 -12.68 7.78
N GLU A 74 9.39 -12.16 6.55
CA GLU A 74 10.45 -12.42 5.57
C GLU A 74 11.82 -11.90 6.03
N GLU A 75 11.83 -10.85 6.85
CA GLU A 75 13.04 -10.22 7.39
C GLU A 75 13.55 -10.85 8.69
N ASP A 76 12.76 -11.71 9.34
CA ASP A 76 13.06 -12.25 10.67
C ASP A 76 13.51 -13.71 10.60
N ALA A 77 14.78 -13.96 10.88
CA ALA A 77 15.35 -15.31 10.91
C ALA A 77 14.89 -16.15 12.11
N ASP A 78 14.43 -15.52 13.19
CA ASP A 78 13.94 -16.18 14.40
C ASP A 78 12.43 -16.45 14.35
N LEU A 79 11.72 -15.83 13.41
CA LEU A 79 10.32 -16.12 13.09
C LEU A 79 10.07 -16.10 11.56
N PRO A 80 10.72 -16.99 10.79
CA PRO A 80 10.60 -17.00 9.34
C PRO A 80 9.21 -17.50 8.89
N PRO A 81 8.80 -17.24 7.64
CA PRO A 81 7.51 -17.70 7.10
C PRO A 81 7.28 -19.19 7.35
N GLY A 82 6.20 -19.53 8.04
CA GLY A 82 5.89 -20.92 8.40
C GLY A 82 6.24 -21.33 9.82
N ALA A 83 6.95 -20.50 10.58
CA ALA A 83 7.41 -20.82 11.93
C ALA A 83 6.29 -20.82 12.99
N SER A 84 5.24 -20.03 12.80
CA SER A 84 4.09 -19.93 13.70
C SER A 84 2.77 -20.19 12.98
N THR A 85 1.65 -20.18 13.70
CA THR A 85 0.31 -20.41 13.13
C THR A 85 -0.70 -19.44 13.70
N VAL A 86 -1.52 -18.84 12.83
CA VAL A 86 -2.66 -18.01 13.21
C VAL A 86 -3.95 -18.73 12.86
N THR A 87 -4.86 -18.79 13.81
CA THR A 87 -6.21 -19.31 13.65
C THR A 87 -7.20 -18.18 13.91
N VAL A 88 -8.04 -17.89 12.93
CA VAL A 88 -9.15 -16.94 13.05
C VAL A 88 -10.46 -17.73 13.01
N THR A 89 -11.26 -17.63 14.08
CA THR A 89 -12.57 -18.29 14.19
C THR A 89 -13.66 -17.23 14.28
N LEU A 90 -14.75 -17.47 13.56
CA LEU A 90 -15.90 -16.58 13.44
C LEU A 90 -17.12 -17.24 14.07
N THR A 91 -17.73 -16.56 15.05
CA THR A 91 -18.93 -17.04 15.72
C THR A 91 -20.03 -15.97 15.63
N PRO A 92 -21.22 -16.28 15.07
CA PRO A 92 -22.31 -15.32 15.04
C PRO A 92 -22.78 -14.99 16.46
N VAL A 93 -22.99 -13.70 16.72
CA VAL A 93 -23.52 -13.15 17.97
C VAL A 93 -24.56 -12.07 17.67
N ASP A 94 -25.36 -11.65 18.66
CA ASP A 94 -26.47 -10.71 18.42
C ASP A 94 -26.01 -9.38 17.79
N ALA A 95 -24.79 -8.93 18.09
CA ALA A 95 -24.23 -7.67 17.60
C ALA A 95 -23.40 -7.79 16.30
N GLY A 96 -23.34 -8.98 15.68
CA GLY A 96 -22.55 -9.25 14.47
C GLY A 96 -21.81 -10.58 14.56
N THR A 97 -20.48 -10.54 14.43
CA THR A 97 -19.63 -11.73 14.45
C THR A 97 -18.50 -11.54 15.45
N GLU A 98 -18.39 -12.45 16.42
CA GLU A 98 -17.20 -12.55 17.26
C GLU A 98 -16.06 -13.15 16.43
N VAL A 99 -14.97 -12.39 16.30
CA VAL A 99 -13.72 -12.80 15.68
C VAL A 99 -12.73 -13.13 16.78
N ARG A 100 -12.37 -14.40 16.92
CA ARG A 100 -11.31 -14.86 17.82
C ARG A 100 -10.06 -15.17 17.03
N LEU A 101 -8.96 -14.49 17.36
CA LEU A 101 -7.64 -14.68 16.79
C LEU A 101 -6.71 -15.34 17.81
N VAL A 102 -6.14 -16.48 17.42
CA VAL A 102 -5.14 -17.21 18.19
C VAL A 102 -3.84 -17.28 17.39
N HIS A 103 -2.72 -16.82 17.94
CA HIS A 103 -1.39 -16.91 17.32
C HIS A 103 -0.50 -17.83 18.17
N ASP A 104 -0.23 -19.03 17.66
CA ASP A 104 0.52 -20.10 18.29
C ASP A 104 1.93 -20.26 17.70
N GLY A 105 2.82 -20.93 18.43
CA GLY A 105 4.18 -21.23 17.97
C GLY A 105 5.22 -20.17 18.31
N LEU A 106 4.90 -19.24 19.21
CA LEU A 106 5.78 -18.12 19.59
C LEU A 106 6.57 -18.40 20.88
N THR A 107 7.72 -17.74 21.05
CA THR A 107 8.36 -17.55 22.37
C THR A 107 7.58 -16.55 23.22
N ASP A 108 7.90 -16.42 24.51
CA ASP A 108 7.28 -15.42 25.39
C ASP A 108 7.48 -13.99 24.89
N GLU A 109 8.71 -13.67 24.47
CA GLU A 109 9.07 -12.36 23.96
C GLU A 109 8.35 -12.04 22.65
N GLN A 110 8.33 -13.00 21.71
CA GLN A 110 7.60 -12.86 20.45
C GLN A 110 6.11 -12.69 20.69
N ALA A 111 5.50 -13.45 21.61
CA ALA A 111 4.08 -13.31 21.94
C ALA A 111 3.75 -11.92 22.49
N ALA A 112 4.60 -11.35 23.34
CA ALA A 112 4.41 -10.00 23.87
C ALA A 112 4.52 -8.92 22.78
N GLN A 113 5.48 -9.05 21.85
CA GLN A 113 5.62 -8.13 20.72
C GLN A 113 4.43 -8.22 19.76
N HIS A 114 4.02 -9.44 19.39
CA HIS A 114 2.86 -9.66 18.51
C HIS A 114 1.55 -9.20 19.16
N ALA A 115 1.44 -9.24 20.48
CA ALA A 115 0.28 -8.71 21.18
C ALA A 115 0.09 -7.20 20.92
N VAL A 116 1.16 -6.42 20.80
CA VAL A 116 1.07 -4.98 20.46
C VAL A 116 0.45 -4.81 19.07
N GLY A 117 0.98 -5.52 18.08
CA GLY A 117 0.48 -5.46 16.70
C GLY A 117 -0.94 -5.99 16.54
N TRP A 118 -1.24 -7.17 17.09
CA TRP A 118 -2.58 -7.72 17.02
C TRP A 118 -3.60 -6.85 17.75
N ASN A 119 -3.23 -6.20 18.84
CA ASN A 119 -4.14 -5.28 19.50
C ASN A 119 -4.54 -4.12 18.59
N HIS A 120 -3.57 -3.45 17.97
CA HIS A 120 -3.78 -2.38 17.00
C HIS A 120 -4.66 -2.83 15.82
N PHE A 121 -4.29 -3.91 15.15
CA PHE A 121 -5.02 -4.34 13.95
C PHE A 121 -6.41 -4.88 14.26
N MET A 122 -6.63 -5.53 15.41
CA MET A 122 -7.97 -5.97 15.78
C MET A 122 -8.90 -4.80 16.11
N ASP A 123 -8.39 -3.68 16.62
CA ASP A 123 -9.20 -2.48 16.83
C ASP A 123 -9.56 -1.83 15.47
N ARG A 124 -8.61 -1.86 14.50
CA ARG A 124 -8.86 -1.45 13.10
C ARG A 124 -9.85 -2.36 12.39
N LEU A 125 -9.85 -3.67 12.63
CA LEU A 125 -10.82 -4.62 12.08
C LEU A 125 -12.26 -4.23 12.48
N VAL A 126 -12.46 -3.87 13.76
CA VAL A 126 -13.77 -3.40 14.25
C VAL A 126 -14.18 -2.11 13.55
N ALA A 127 -13.26 -1.16 13.39
CA ALA A 127 -13.52 0.08 12.66
C ALA A 127 -13.89 -0.18 11.20
N ALA A 128 -13.16 -1.03 10.49
CA ALA A 128 -13.46 -1.41 9.11
C ALA A 128 -14.81 -2.13 8.98
N GLY A 129 -15.18 -2.97 9.96
CA GLY A 129 -16.50 -3.58 9.98
C GLY A 129 -17.64 -2.58 10.16
N ARG A 130 -17.41 -1.51 10.93
CA ARG A 130 -18.41 -0.46 11.19
C ARG A 130 -18.52 0.55 10.05
N ASP A 131 -17.38 1.00 9.54
CA ASP A 131 -17.26 2.17 8.66
C ASP A 131 -16.92 1.78 7.21
N GLY A 132 -16.68 0.50 6.95
CA GLY A 132 -16.23 -0.05 5.67
C GLY A 132 -14.71 0.02 5.45
N ASP A 133 -14.03 0.92 6.16
CA ASP A 133 -12.59 1.15 6.12
C ASP A 133 -12.11 1.71 7.46
N ALA A 134 -10.95 1.28 7.97
CA ALA A 134 -10.37 1.77 9.22
C ALA A 134 -9.67 3.14 9.08
N GLY A 135 -9.56 3.65 7.86
CA GLY A 135 -8.81 4.86 7.51
C GLY A 135 -7.30 4.59 7.38
N PRO A 136 -6.50 5.66 7.18
CA PRO A 136 -5.04 5.58 7.17
C PRO A 136 -4.50 4.89 8.44
N ASP A 137 -3.42 4.13 8.29
CA ASP A 137 -2.70 3.55 9.42
C ASP A 137 -1.51 4.43 9.79
N GLU A 138 -1.45 4.88 11.04
CA GLU A 138 -0.31 5.64 11.57
C GLU A 138 0.99 4.82 11.54
N TRP A 139 0.92 3.49 11.66
CA TRP A 139 2.10 2.64 11.58
C TRP A 139 2.63 2.48 10.15
N ALA A 140 1.79 2.76 9.14
CA ALA A 140 2.22 2.81 7.74
C ALA A 140 2.66 4.23 7.30
N ALA A 141 2.41 5.26 8.12
CA ALA A 141 2.52 6.65 7.69
C ALA A 141 3.97 7.15 7.52
N ALA A 142 4.91 6.63 8.32
CA ALA A 142 6.31 7.06 8.30
C ALA A 142 7.22 5.91 8.77
N PRO A 143 7.66 5.02 7.86
CA PRO A 143 8.65 4.00 8.22
C PRO A 143 9.97 4.66 8.64
N ASP A 144 10.71 3.99 9.53
CA ASP A 144 12.03 4.42 9.99
C ASP A 144 12.96 3.19 10.06
N PRO A 145 14.07 3.14 9.30
CA PRO A 145 14.55 4.17 8.36
C PRO A 145 13.72 4.26 7.08
N LEU A 146 13.80 5.41 6.40
CA LEU A 146 13.34 5.55 5.01
C LEU A 146 14.47 5.18 4.04
N ASP A 147 14.19 4.23 3.15
CA ASP A 147 14.98 3.93 1.96
C ASP A 147 14.09 3.94 0.70
N GLU A 148 14.65 3.62 -0.47
CA GLU A 148 13.89 3.65 -1.73
C GLU A 148 12.71 2.66 -1.78
N LEU A 149 12.83 1.48 -1.17
CA LEU A 149 11.77 0.46 -1.17
C LEU A 149 10.69 0.79 -0.14
N LEU A 150 11.10 1.11 1.09
CA LEU A 150 10.18 1.45 2.18
C LEU A 150 9.40 2.74 1.84
N CYS A 151 10.05 3.71 1.20
CA CYS A 151 9.34 4.90 0.73
C CYS A 151 8.36 4.58 -0.40
N ALA A 152 8.67 3.64 -1.30
CA ALA A 152 7.74 3.23 -2.35
C ALA A 152 6.51 2.51 -1.76
N GLU A 153 6.69 1.67 -0.74
CA GLU A 153 5.60 1.03 -0.01
C GLU A 153 4.74 2.05 0.77
N ALA A 154 5.38 3.03 1.43
CA ALA A 154 4.67 4.09 2.14
C ALA A 154 3.84 4.97 1.19
N THR A 155 4.41 5.36 0.05
CA THR A 155 3.70 6.16 -0.96
C THR A 155 2.63 5.36 -1.70
N LEU A 156 2.79 4.04 -1.85
CA LEU A 156 1.74 3.14 -2.33
C LEU A 156 0.53 3.15 -1.38
N ALA A 157 0.75 3.08 -0.07
CA ALA A 157 -0.32 3.15 0.92
C ALA A 157 -1.12 4.47 0.79
N VAL A 158 -0.42 5.59 0.59
CA VAL A 158 -1.02 6.91 0.34
C VAL A 158 -1.86 6.89 -0.94
N LEU A 159 -1.31 6.39 -2.04
CA LEU A 159 -2.01 6.29 -3.32
C LEU A 159 -3.26 5.43 -3.21
N GLN A 160 -3.16 4.24 -2.61
CA GLN A 160 -4.30 3.34 -2.41
C GLN A 160 -5.41 4.05 -1.65
N GLY A 161 -5.09 4.76 -0.57
CA GLY A 161 -6.04 5.58 0.19
C GLY A 161 -6.84 6.55 -0.68
N VAL A 162 -6.19 7.19 -1.65
CA VAL A 162 -6.85 8.07 -2.63
C VAL A 162 -7.70 7.29 -3.63
N LEU A 163 -7.28 6.10 -4.05
CA LEU A 163 -8.00 5.28 -5.03
C LEU A 163 -9.24 4.57 -4.44
N ARG A 164 -9.36 4.45 -3.11
CA ARG A 164 -10.45 3.70 -2.46
C ARG A 164 -11.82 4.24 -2.79
N GLY A 165 -12.67 3.43 -3.44
CA GLY A 165 -14.02 3.86 -3.80
C GLY A 165 -14.06 4.87 -4.95
N LEU A 166 -13.01 4.98 -5.77
CA LEU A 166 -13.18 5.53 -7.11
C LEU A 166 -14.08 4.61 -7.92
N ASP A 167 -14.98 5.18 -8.71
CA ASP A 167 -15.88 4.44 -9.57
C ASP A 167 -15.81 4.91 -11.03
N SER A 168 -16.63 4.32 -11.88
CA SER A 168 -16.64 4.61 -13.32
C SER A 168 -17.02 6.06 -13.64
N SER A 169 -17.71 6.76 -12.75
CA SER A 169 -18.07 8.18 -12.92
C SER A 169 -16.87 9.11 -12.76
N ASP A 170 -15.83 8.68 -12.03
CA ASP A 170 -14.60 9.47 -11.85
C ASP A 170 -13.65 9.37 -13.05
N LEU A 171 -13.73 8.28 -13.83
CA LEU A 171 -12.73 7.94 -14.86
C LEU A 171 -12.58 9.00 -15.97
N ALA A 172 -13.66 9.71 -16.30
CA ALA A 172 -13.65 10.74 -17.34
C ALA A 172 -13.23 12.14 -16.82
N ARG A 173 -13.02 12.30 -15.50
CA ARG A 173 -12.66 13.58 -14.90
C ARG A 173 -11.24 13.98 -15.32
N GLN A 174 -11.04 15.27 -15.57
CA GLN A 174 -9.74 15.81 -15.94
C GLN A 174 -8.83 15.91 -14.73
N THR A 175 -7.56 15.53 -14.87
CA THR A 175 -6.56 15.69 -13.82
C THR A 175 -5.81 17.03 -13.94
N PRO A 176 -5.17 17.53 -12.87
CA PRO A 176 -4.27 18.68 -12.96
C PRO A 176 -3.09 18.47 -13.91
N CYS A 177 -2.68 17.23 -14.14
CA CYS A 177 -1.83 16.88 -15.27
C CYS A 177 -2.68 16.98 -16.55
N SER A 178 -2.63 18.14 -17.22
CA SER A 178 -3.54 18.49 -18.32
C SER A 178 -3.57 17.50 -19.49
N GLU A 179 -2.58 16.61 -19.59
CA GLU A 179 -2.50 15.56 -20.61
C GLU A 179 -3.43 14.36 -20.32
N TYR A 180 -3.90 14.21 -19.08
CA TYR A 180 -4.59 13.01 -18.63
C TYR A 180 -5.95 13.28 -17.96
N THR A 181 -6.95 12.51 -18.38
CA THR A 181 -8.10 12.15 -17.54
C THR A 181 -7.69 11.14 -16.47
N VAL A 182 -8.55 10.89 -15.47
CA VAL A 182 -8.31 9.87 -14.43
C VAL A 182 -8.00 8.51 -15.05
N ALA A 183 -8.77 8.06 -16.04
CA ALA A 183 -8.49 6.81 -16.74
C ALA A 183 -7.11 6.82 -17.42
N GLN A 184 -6.77 7.89 -18.14
CA GLN A 184 -5.47 7.96 -18.82
C GLN A 184 -4.29 8.05 -17.85
N LEU A 185 -4.49 8.67 -16.69
CA LEU A 185 -3.49 8.71 -15.63
C LEU A 185 -3.28 7.31 -15.01
N ALA A 186 -4.36 6.55 -14.83
CA ALA A 186 -4.26 5.15 -14.41
C ALA A 186 -3.46 4.30 -15.41
N ASP A 187 -3.71 4.46 -16.72
CA ASP A 187 -2.94 3.82 -17.78
C ASP A 187 -1.46 4.17 -17.73
N HIS A 188 -1.16 5.46 -17.53
CA HIS A 188 0.20 5.97 -17.38
C HIS A 188 0.91 5.29 -16.21
N LEU A 189 0.29 5.34 -15.03
CA LEU A 189 0.83 4.78 -13.79
C LEU A 189 1.08 3.26 -13.91
N LEU A 190 0.09 2.49 -14.40
CA LEU A 190 0.22 1.04 -14.59
C LEU A 190 1.34 0.70 -15.58
N THR A 191 1.49 1.49 -16.64
CA THR A 191 2.59 1.35 -17.61
C THR A 191 3.95 1.67 -16.97
N GLY A 192 4.02 2.70 -16.12
CA GLY A 192 5.21 3.07 -15.35
C GLY A 192 5.66 1.93 -14.44
N MET A 193 4.75 1.41 -13.61
CA MET A 193 5.00 0.26 -12.73
C MET A 193 5.47 -0.97 -13.51
N THR A 194 4.82 -1.28 -14.64
CA THR A 194 5.21 -2.41 -15.50
C THR A 194 6.65 -2.29 -16.01
N ARG A 195 7.06 -1.09 -16.46
CA ARG A 195 8.42 -0.86 -16.95
C ARG A 195 9.45 -0.96 -15.84
N ILE A 196 9.17 -0.37 -14.68
CA ILE A 196 10.09 -0.37 -13.54
C ILE A 196 10.20 -1.78 -12.95
N GLY A 197 9.09 -2.51 -12.81
CA GLY A 197 9.08 -3.91 -12.39
C GLY A 197 9.83 -4.82 -13.37
N ALA A 198 9.67 -4.62 -14.69
CA ALA A 198 10.38 -5.41 -15.70
C ALA A 198 11.91 -5.28 -15.60
N ALA A 199 12.43 -4.12 -15.19
CA ALA A 199 13.88 -3.95 -14.94
C ALA A 199 14.40 -4.79 -13.75
N ALA A 200 13.49 -5.24 -12.88
CA ALA A 200 13.77 -6.21 -11.83
C ALA A 200 13.41 -7.66 -12.18
N GLY A 201 12.90 -7.91 -13.39
CA GLY A 201 12.41 -9.23 -13.80
C GLY A 201 11.06 -9.60 -13.21
N ALA A 202 10.24 -8.61 -12.83
CA ALA A 202 8.89 -8.83 -12.33
C ALA A 202 8.01 -9.53 -13.38
N GLN A 203 7.18 -10.46 -12.93
CA GLN A 203 6.07 -10.99 -13.70
C GLN A 203 4.84 -10.14 -13.37
N MET A 204 4.52 -9.19 -14.24
CA MET A 204 3.43 -8.26 -14.00
C MET A 204 2.07 -8.93 -14.26
N PRO A 205 1.04 -8.64 -13.45
CA PRO A 205 -0.31 -9.14 -13.71
C PRO A 205 -0.84 -8.59 -15.04
N GLN A 206 -1.69 -9.37 -15.70
CA GLN A 206 -2.37 -8.90 -16.90
C GLN A 206 -3.41 -7.84 -16.53
N ARG A 207 -3.51 -6.79 -17.33
CA ARG A 207 -4.50 -5.74 -17.14
C ARG A 207 -5.92 -6.26 -17.35
N ASP A 208 -6.78 -6.03 -16.37
CA ASP A 208 -8.22 -6.31 -16.41
C ASP A 208 -8.99 -5.03 -16.09
N LEU A 209 -9.76 -4.54 -17.06
CA LEU A 209 -10.51 -3.28 -16.94
C LEU A 209 -11.79 -3.42 -16.11
N ASP A 210 -12.26 -4.64 -15.88
CA ASP A 210 -13.43 -4.91 -15.03
C ASP A 210 -13.05 -4.95 -13.54
N THR A 211 -11.75 -5.11 -13.24
CA THR A 211 -11.21 -5.06 -11.88
C THR A 211 -11.08 -3.60 -11.42
N PRO A 212 -11.48 -3.25 -10.17
CA PRO A 212 -11.32 -1.90 -9.64
C PRO A 212 -9.89 -1.38 -9.75
N LEU A 213 -9.74 -0.09 -10.05
CA LEU A 213 -8.43 0.54 -10.26
C LEU A 213 -7.49 0.36 -9.05
N GLU A 214 -8.02 0.49 -7.83
CA GLU A 214 -7.25 0.27 -6.60
C GLU A 214 -6.60 -1.13 -6.59
N THR A 215 -7.35 -2.16 -6.97
CA THR A 215 -6.85 -3.54 -7.01
C THR A 215 -5.80 -3.72 -8.11
N GLN A 216 -6.05 -3.18 -9.32
CA GLN A 216 -5.05 -3.22 -10.40
C GLN A 216 -3.72 -2.57 -10.00
N VAL A 217 -3.78 -1.43 -9.29
CA VAL A 217 -2.60 -0.73 -8.78
C VAL A 217 -1.92 -1.53 -7.67
N ALA A 218 -2.67 -2.03 -6.69
CA ALA A 218 -2.15 -2.81 -5.58
C ALA A 218 -1.37 -4.05 -6.09
N ASP A 219 -1.97 -4.83 -6.99
CA ASP A 219 -1.38 -6.07 -7.50
C ASP A 219 -0.14 -5.80 -8.36
N SER A 220 -0.19 -4.75 -9.19
CA SER A 220 0.96 -4.34 -10.02
C SER A 220 2.12 -3.80 -9.19
N ALA A 221 1.84 -2.98 -8.20
CA ALA A 221 2.86 -2.41 -7.32
C ALA A 221 3.52 -3.49 -6.47
N ASP A 222 2.74 -4.41 -5.91
CA ASP A 222 3.25 -5.52 -5.10
C ASP A 222 4.15 -6.45 -5.93
N ALA A 223 3.75 -6.81 -7.15
CA ALA A 223 4.59 -7.61 -8.05
C ALA A 223 5.92 -6.90 -8.41
N ALA A 224 5.89 -5.59 -8.64
CA ALA A 224 7.08 -4.81 -8.95
C ALA A 224 8.01 -4.69 -7.73
N LEU A 225 7.47 -4.31 -6.57
CA LEU A 225 8.24 -4.10 -5.33
C LEU A 225 8.87 -5.40 -4.84
N GLU A 226 8.15 -6.52 -4.89
CA GLU A 226 8.70 -7.83 -4.54
C GLU A 226 9.86 -8.24 -5.47
N ALA A 227 9.74 -7.99 -6.77
CA ALA A 227 10.83 -8.25 -7.70
C ALA A 227 12.08 -7.43 -7.36
N TRP A 228 11.90 -6.17 -6.97
CA TRP A 228 12.99 -5.31 -6.52
C TRP A 228 13.58 -5.75 -5.18
N ARG A 229 12.76 -6.14 -4.18
CA ARG A 229 13.24 -6.73 -2.92
C ARG A 229 14.13 -7.95 -3.18
N ARG A 230 13.71 -8.84 -4.09
CA ARG A 230 14.47 -10.06 -4.45
C ARG A 230 15.75 -9.76 -5.22
N LYS A 231 15.71 -8.79 -6.13
CA LYS A 231 16.86 -8.40 -6.96
C LYS A 231 17.92 -7.64 -6.16
N GLY A 232 17.49 -6.83 -5.18
CA GLY A 232 18.33 -5.84 -4.51
C GLY A 232 18.56 -4.58 -5.36
N LEU A 233 19.16 -3.57 -4.73
CA LEU A 233 19.35 -2.23 -5.31
C LEU A 233 20.81 -1.93 -5.69
N GLU A 234 21.68 -2.93 -5.71
CA GLU A 234 23.07 -2.74 -6.11
C GLU A 234 23.22 -2.58 -7.62
N GLY A 235 24.09 -1.66 -8.03
CA GLY A 235 24.46 -1.47 -9.44
C GLY A 235 23.45 -0.67 -10.25
N THR A 236 23.41 -0.94 -11.56
CA THR A 236 22.58 -0.22 -12.54
C THR A 236 21.58 -1.16 -13.22
N VAL A 237 20.51 -0.55 -13.71
CA VAL A 237 19.51 -1.20 -14.57
C VAL A 237 19.28 -0.39 -15.83
N GLU A 238 18.68 -1.01 -16.84
CA GLU A 238 18.25 -0.34 -18.05
C GLU A 238 16.74 -0.07 -18.01
N LEU A 239 16.35 1.21 -18.16
CA LEU A 239 14.96 1.62 -18.37
C LEU A 239 14.87 2.41 -19.68
N ALA A 240 14.09 1.92 -20.64
CA ALA A 240 13.88 2.56 -21.95
C ALA A 240 15.21 2.99 -22.62
N SER A 241 16.18 2.06 -22.66
CA SER A 241 17.52 2.27 -23.22
C SER A 241 18.39 3.31 -22.49
N THR A 242 18.01 3.68 -21.27
CA THR A 242 18.81 4.53 -20.38
C THR A 242 19.33 3.69 -19.21
N GLN A 243 20.64 3.73 -18.96
CA GLN A 243 21.24 3.14 -17.78
C GLN A 243 21.14 4.10 -16.59
N LEU A 244 20.66 3.59 -15.47
CA LEU A 244 20.54 4.37 -14.23
C LEU A 244 20.77 3.48 -13.01
N PRO A 245 21.16 4.05 -11.85
CA PRO A 245 21.26 3.29 -10.60
C PRO A 245 19.94 2.58 -10.28
N ALA A 246 20.01 1.36 -9.76
CA ALA A 246 18.83 0.60 -9.33
C ALA A 246 18.02 1.36 -8.25
N THR A 247 18.71 2.04 -7.33
CA THR A 247 18.07 2.96 -6.36
C THR A 247 17.27 4.07 -7.04
N ALA A 248 17.80 4.67 -8.11
CA ALA A 248 17.06 5.68 -8.87
C ALA A 248 15.83 5.10 -9.58
N ALA A 249 15.94 3.87 -10.11
CA ALA A 249 14.81 3.19 -10.75
C ALA A 249 13.66 2.90 -9.77
N VAL A 250 13.95 2.42 -8.56
CA VAL A 250 12.94 2.19 -7.51
C VAL A 250 12.42 3.50 -6.95
N GLY A 251 13.29 4.51 -6.76
CA GLY A 251 12.90 5.84 -6.30
C GLY A 251 11.84 6.49 -7.20
N ILE A 252 11.82 6.18 -8.51
CA ILE A 252 10.76 6.63 -9.42
C ILE A 252 9.38 6.12 -8.96
N LEU A 253 9.24 4.91 -8.42
CA LEU A 253 7.95 4.43 -7.90
C LEU A 253 7.40 5.35 -6.81
N SER A 254 8.27 5.84 -5.92
CA SER A 254 7.85 6.78 -4.87
C SER A 254 7.31 8.11 -5.45
N LEU A 255 7.94 8.60 -6.53
CA LEU A 255 7.45 9.78 -7.26
C LEU A 255 6.12 9.49 -7.96
N GLU A 256 6.04 8.40 -8.72
CA GLU A 256 4.84 7.97 -9.45
C GLU A 256 3.66 7.83 -8.50
N PHE A 257 3.85 7.18 -7.35
CA PHE A 257 2.77 6.99 -6.39
C PHE A 257 2.35 8.29 -5.71
N LEU A 258 3.28 9.07 -5.17
CA LEU A 258 2.91 10.24 -4.39
C LEU A 258 2.39 11.41 -5.24
N VAL A 259 3.02 11.69 -6.39
CA VAL A 259 2.57 12.76 -7.29
C VAL A 259 1.22 12.39 -7.89
N HIS A 260 1.01 11.14 -8.30
CA HIS A 260 -0.26 10.75 -8.88
C HIS A 260 -1.36 10.52 -7.83
N ALA A 261 -1.03 10.18 -6.58
CA ALA A 261 -1.99 10.26 -5.48
C ALA A 261 -2.56 11.69 -5.37
N TRP A 262 -1.73 12.72 -5.50
CA TRP A 262 -2.19 14.10 -5.54
C TRP A 262 -3.02 14.41 -6.79
N ASP A 263 -2.59 13.98 -7.97
CA ASP A 263 -3.34 14.19 -9.23
C ASP A 263 -4.75 13.56 -9.15
N PHE A 264 -4.85 12.31 -8.69
CA PHE A 264 -6.13 11.63 -8.49
C PHE A 264 -6.98 12.34 -7.44
N ALA A 265 -6.39 12.70 -6.30
CA ALA A 265 -7.11 13.36 -5.23
C ALA A 265 -7.73 14.67 -5.70
N MET A 266 -6.98 15.46 -6.46
CA MET A 266 -7.48 16.72 -6.99
C MET A 266 -8.50 16.57 -8.11
N ALA A 267 -8.33 15.56 -8.96
CA ALA A 267 -9.32 15.26 -9.97
C ALA A 267 -10.66 14.81 -9.37
N THR A 268 -10.65 14.23 -8.15
CA THR A 268 -11.78 13.50 -7.56
C THR A 268 -12.31 14.09 -6.24
N ASP A 269 -11.90 15.32 -5.91
CA ASP A 269 -12.29 16.05 -4.69
C ASP A 269 -11.95 15.31 -3.37
N ARG A 270 -10.78 14.66 -3.35
CA ARG A 270 -10.25 13.94 -2.19
C ARG A 270 -9.02 14.65 -1.62
N HIS A 271 -8.57 14.17 -0.46
CA HIS A 271 -7.37 14.67 0.21
C HIS A 271 -6.28 13.60 0.28
N VAL A 272 -5.04 14.03 0.12
CA VAL A 272 -3.86 13.20 0.34
C VAL A 272 -3.47 13.32 1.82
N VAL A 273 -3.36 12.19 2.50
CA VAL A 273 -2.81 12.11 3.86
C VAL A 273 -1.44 11.45 3.75
N VAL A 274 -0.38 12.19 4.04
CA VAL A 274 1.01 11.74 3.93
C VAL A 274 1.86 12.44 4.99
N SER A 275 2.85 11.72 5.52
CA SER A 275 3.75 12.27 6.54
C SER A 275 4.80 13.20 5.93
N GLU A 276 5.22 14.20 6.68
CA GLU A 276 6.29 15.12 6.27
C GLU A 276 7.63 14.41 5.98
N PRO A 277 8.08 13.39 6.75
CA PRO A 277 9.27 12.63 6.41
C PRO A 277 9.20 11.95 5.05
N VAL A 278 8.07 11.31 4.71
CA VAL A 278 7.87 10.66 3.40
C VAL A 278 7.89 11.72 2.30
N CYS A 279 7.16 12.82 2.44
CA CYS A 279 7.19 13.91 1.44
C CYS A 279 8.59 14.47 1.22
N SER A 280 9.33 14.70 2.30
CA SER A 280 10.70 15.26 2.24
C SER A 280 11.66 14.29 1.56
N TYR A 281 11.55 13.00 1.86
CA TYR A 281 12.34 11.97 1.20
C TYR A 281 12.06 11.90 -0.31
N VAL A 282 10.77 11.92 -0.70
CA VAL A 282 10.39 11.95 -2.13
C VAL A 282 10.86 13.23 -2.81
N GLN A 283 10.82 14.37 -2.14
CA GLN A 283 11.35 15.64 -2.65
C GLN A 283 12.86 15.56 -2.95
N ASP A 284 13.64 14.93 -2.06
CA ASP A 284 15.07 14.73 -2.25
C ASP A 284 15.36 13.73 -3.38
N LEU A 285 14.58 12.65 -3.48
CA LEU A 285 14.62 11.73 -4.62
C LEU A 285 14.32 12.45 -5.93
N ALA A 286 13.28 13.30 -5.95
CA ALA A 286 12.89 14.08 -7.11
C ALA A 286 14.02 14.99 -7.59
N GLY A 287 14.72 15.66 -6.67
CA GLY A 287 15.87 16.51 -6.99
C GLY A 287 17.05 15.74 -7.58
N LYS A 288 17.23 14.48 -7.20
CA LYS A 288 18.30 13.60 -7.73
C LYS A 288 17.93 12.98 -9.08
N ILE A 289 16.67 12.58 -9.26
CA ILE A 289 16.18 11.85 -10.44
C ILE A 289 15.83 12.80 -11.59
N VAL A 290 15.15 13.91 -11.31
CA VAL A 290 14.61 14.82 -12.34
C VAL A 290 15.70 15.78 -12.83
N THR A 291 16.58 15.26 -13.68
CA THR A 291 17.56 16.03 -14.45
C THR A 291 16.89 16.92 -15.51
N PRO A 292 17.56 17.97 -16.04
CA PRO A 292 17.01 18.78 -17.13
C PRO A 292 16.59 17.96 -18.36
N GLN A 293 17.34 16.91 -18.68
CA GLN A 293 17.04 16.00 -19.78
C GLN A 293 15.80 15.14 -19.49
N LEU A 294 15.65 14.66 -18.25
CA LEU A 294 14.48 13.87 -17.86
C LEU A 294 13.23 14.75 -17.71
N ARG A 295 13.38 16.01 -17.28
CA ARG A 295 12.30 16.99 -17.17
C ARG A 295 11.65 17.26 -18.53
N ALA A 296 12.46 17.41 -19.57
CA ALA A 296 11.98 17.72 -20.91
C ALA A 296 10.93 16.69 -21.39
N GLY A 297 9.68 17.15 -21.56
CA GLY A 297 8.57 16.33 -22.01
C GLY A 297 7.97 15.37 -20.96
N ARG A 298 8.38 15.46 -19.70
CA ARG A 298 7.79 14.69 -18.57
C ARG A 298 7.30 15.55 -17.42
N PHE A 299 7.96 16.68 -17.16
CA PHE A 299 7.59 17.62 -16.11
C PHE A 299 7.61 19.06 -16.67
N ALA A 300 6.66 19.88 -16.24
CA ALA A 300 6.66 21.32 -16.54
C ALA A 300 7.73 22.04 -15.68
N GLU A 301 8.00 23.32 -15.94
CA GLU A 301 8.94 24.10 -15.10
C GLU A 301 8.41 24.26 -13.67
N PRO A 302 9.28 24.22 -12.64
CA PRO A 302 8.85 24.41 -11.26
C PRO A 302 8.09 25.72 -11.06
N VAL A 303 7.03 25.68 -10.26
CA VAL A 303 6.22 26.86 -9.95
C VAL A 303 6.68 27.49 -8.63
N ALA A 304 6.66 28.82 -8.55
CA ALA A 304 6.94 29.53 -7.31
C ALA A 304 5.85 29.28 -6.26
N THR A 305 6.26 29.02 -5.02
CA THR A 305 5.36 28.83 -3.88
C THR A 305 5.54 29.90 -2.82
N ALA A 306 4.56 30.00 -1.91
CA ALA A 306 4.75 30.72 -0.66
C ALA A 306 5.83 30.02 0.20
N ALA A 307 6.45 30.78 1.11
CA ALA A 307 7.54 30.26 1.95
C ALA A 307 7.06 29.24 2.99
N ASP A 308 5.77 29.28 3.33
CA ASP A 308 5.10 28.44 4.34
C ASP A 308 4.32 27.27 3.72
N VAL A 309 4.47 27.00 2.43
CA VAL A 309 3.86 25.83 1.78
C VAL A 309 4.36 24.54 2.44
N ASP A 310 3.47 23.58 2.65
CA ASP A 310 3.79 22.29 3.23
C ASP A 310 4.70 21.42 2.33
N ALA A 311 5.21 20.31 2.88
CA ALA A 311 6.17 19.45 2.18
C ALA A 311 5.60 18.86 0.89
N LEU A 312 4.33 18.45 0.89
CA LEU A 312 3.65 17.96 -0.31
C LEU A 312 3.54 19.06 -1.36
N GLY A 313 3.14 20.28 -0.98
CA GLY A 313 3.01 21.40 -1.90
C GLY A 313 4.34 21.82 -2.55
N ARG A 314 5.47 21.71 -1.82
CA ARG A 314 6.81 21.90 -2.41
C ARG A 314 7.11 20.85 -3.50
N LEU A 315 6.80 19.58 -3.22
CA LEU A 315 6.98 18.47 -4.15
C LEU A 315 6.13 18.67 -5.42
N ILE A 316 4.85 19.00 -5.25
CA ILE A 316 3.94 19.26 -6.36
C ILE A 316 4.41 20.45 -7.20
N ALA A 317 4.82 21.55 -6.56
CA ALA A 317 5.37 22.71 -7.26
C ALA A 317 6.65 22.38 -8.04
N PHE A 318 7.53 21.52 -7.51
CA PHE A 318 8.72 21.05 -8.21
C PHE A 318 8.41 20.29 -9.51
N THR A 319 7.27 19.60 -9.58
CA THR A 319 6.80 18.91 -10.80
C THR A 319 6.17 19.85 -11.84
N GLY A 320 6.06 21.14 -11.51
CA GLY A 320 5.44 22.17 -12.35
C GLY A 320 3.91 22.25 -12.26
N ARG A 321 3.32 21.56 -11.27
CA ARG A 321 1.90 21.66 -10.93
C ARG A 321 1.66 22.79 -9.94
N GLN A 322 0.46 23.38 -9.97
CA GLN A 322 0.05 24.35 -8.97
C GLN A 322 -0.43 23.61 -7.70
N PRO A 323 0.25 23.72 -6.55
CA PRO A 323 -0.28 23.16 -5.31
C PRO A 323 -1.59 23.86 -4.95
N ALA A 324 -2.57 23.10 -4.45
CA ALA A 324 -3.81 23.68 -3.96
C ALA A 324 -3.49 24.63 -2.79
N VAL A 325 -4.06 25.84 -2.83
CA VAL A 325 -3.96 26.76 -1.69
C VAL A 325 -4.74 26.12 -0.55
N VAL A 326 -4.07 25.81 0.56
CA VAL A 326 -4.75 25.42 1.80
C VAL A 326 -5.72 26.55 2.15
N GLN A 327 -7.03 26.30 2.03
CA GLN A 327 -8.00 27.18 2.64
C GLN A 327 -7.86 27.00 4.15
N THR A 328 -7.12 27.90 4.78
CA THR A 328 -7.12 28.02 6.23
C THR A 328 -8.51 28.49 6.64
N SER A 329 -9.33 27.57 7.15
CA SER A 329 -10.54 27.92 7.88
C SER A 329 -10.12 28.72 9.10
N ALA A 330 -10.20 30.05 9.01
CA ALA A 330 -10.15 30.90 10.18
C ALA A 330 -11.43 30.65 11.00
N ASN A 331 -11.26 30.23 12.25
CA ASN A 331 -12.31 30.24 13.27
C ASN A 331 -12.94 31.64 13.41
#